data_AF-A0A958DM03-F1
#
_entry.id   AF-A0A958DM03-F1
#
_cell.length_a   1.000
_cell.length_b   1.000
_cell.length_c   1.000
_cell.angle_alpha   90.00
_cell.angle_beta   90.00
_cell.angle_gamma   90.00
#
_symmetry.space_group_name_H-M   'P 1'
#
loop_
_entity.id
_entity.type
_entity.pdbx_description
1 polymer ?
#
loop_
_entity_poly.entity_id
_entity_poly.type
_entity_poly.pdbx_seq_one_letter_code
_entity_poly.pdbx_strand_id
1 'polypeptide(L)'
;MPQRYWWNFAGGCLMMFLLACSSNPEKTVDELFAPYRGDDKPGAAVLVISEGKPLLTRCYGMADIEKGIPVTPATNFRLASVSKQFTAAAIQLLVEEDKLDYDTTLRQIFPDFPDYAKSITIRNILQHTSGLIAYEDLIPDSATVPVKDRDVLEMMKTQDSTYFTPGSAYRYSNTGYAVLAMVVEKLSGQSFAEFLHDRIFQPLGMDSTVAFEKGISEVPQRAYGYAVHTDSIEFSD
;
A
#
# COMPACT_ATOMS: atom_id res chain seq x y z
N MET A 1 -49.48 9.18 -53.09
CA MET A 1 -49.82 7.75 -52.95
C MET A 1 -48.58 6.95 -53.32
N PRO A 2 -48.10 6.08 -52.43
CA PRO A 2 -48.26 4.65 -52.69
C PRO A 2 -48.67 3.83 -51.43
N GLN A 3 -49.01 2.58 -51.70
CA GLN A 3 -49.79 1.64 -50.91
C GLN A 3 -49.17 1.21 -49.58
N ARG A 4 -50.05 1.10 -48.58
CA ARG A 4 -49.88 0.27 -47.38
C ARG A 4 -49.98 -1.20 -47.78
N TYR A 5 -49.00 -2.01 -47.41
CA TYR A 5 -49.14 -3.46 -47.28
C TYR A 5 -48.81 -3.85 -45.85
N TRP A 6 -49.82 -4.37 -45.16
CA TRP A 6 -49.69 -5.00 -43.86
C TRP A 6 -49.32 -6.47 -44.08
N TRP A 7 -48.20 -6.90 -43.51
CA TRP A 7 -47.93 -8.32 -43.32
C TRP A 7 -47.93 -8.61 -41.82
N ASN A 8 -48.97 -9.31 -41.37
CA ASN A 8 -48.98 -10.00 -40.10
C ASN A 8 -48.04 -11.21 -40.21
N PHE A 9 -46.92 -11.18 -39.50
CA PHE A 9 -46.21 -12.40 -39.15
C PHE A 9 -46.45 -12.67 -37.66
N ALA A 10 -47.37 -13.60 -37.40
CA ALA A 10 -47.33 -14.39 -36.19
C ALA A 10 -46.16 -15.38 -36.31
N GLY A 11 -45.23 -15.35 -35.36
CA GLY A 11 -44.07 -16.24 -35.43
C GLY A 11 -43.13 -16.10 -34.25
N GLY A 12 -43.49 -16.76 -33.15
CA GLY A 12 -42.56 -17.31 -32.15
C GLY A 12 -41.54 -16.36 -31.53
N CYS A 13 -41.85 -15.83 -30.35
CA CYS A 13 -40.82 -15.40 -29.41
C CYS A 13 -40.00 -16.64 -28.99
N LEU A 14 -38.91 -16.92 -29.69
CA LEU A 14 -37.89 -17.83 -29.19
C LEU A 14 -37.16 -17.09 -28.06
N MET A 15 -37.67 -17.23 -26.85
CA MET A 15 -37.04 -16.75 -25.63
C MET A 15 -35.79 -17.61 -25.43
N MET A 16 -34.68 -17.20 -26.04
CA MET A 16 -33.36 -17.70 -25.67
C MET A 16 -33.16 -17.32 -24.21
N PHE A 17 -33.41 -18.28 -23.32
CA PHE A 17 -32.81 -18.27 -21.99
C PHE A 17 -31.30 -18.38 -22.21
N LEU A 18 -30.65 -17.22 -22.33
CA LEU A 18 -29.26 -17.11 -21.93
C LEU A 18 -29.26 -17.52 -20.45
N LEU A 19 -28.90 -18.77 -20.19
CA LEU A 19 -28.33 -19.17 -18.92
C LEU A 19 -27.07 -18.32 -18.76
N ALA A 20 -27.27 -17.10 -18.26
CA ALA A 20 -26.22 -16.42 -17.55
C ALA A 20 -25.83 -17.41 -16.45
N CYS A 21 -24.66 -18.03 -16.58
CA CYS A 21 -23.94 -18.45 -15.40
C CYS A 21 -23.76 -17.17 -14.57
N SER A 22 -24.71 -16.88 -13.70
CA SER A 22 -24.50 -15.91 -12.64
C SER A 22 -23.45 -16.58 -11.76
N SER A 23 -22.17 -16.30 -12.03
CA SER A 23 -21.14 -16.55 -11.04
C SER A 23 -21.63 -15.81 -9.80
N ASN A 24 -21.96 -16.56 -8.74
CA ASN A 24 -22.26 -15.95 -7.46
C ASN A 24 -20.91 -15.48 -6.91
N PRO A 25 -20.59 -14.17 -6.97
CA PRO A 25 -19.25 -13.69 -6.63
C PRO A 25 -18.91 -14.01 -5.17
N GLU A 26 -19.92 -14.06 -4.30
CA GLU A 26 -19.76 -14.45 -2.91
C GLU A 26 -19.25 -15.89 -2.80
N LYS A 27 -19.90 -16.84 -3.50
CA LYS A 27 -19.51 -18.25 -3.48
C LYS A 27 -18.11 -18.45 -4.04
N THR A 28 -17.75 -17.76 -5.12
CA THR A 28 -16.41 -17.84 -5.71
C THR A 28 -15.34 -17.32 -4.74
N VAL A 29 -15.57 -16.18 -4.09
CA VAL A 29 -14.63 -15.64 -3.09
C VAL A 29 -14.55 -16.55 -1.87
N ASP A 30 -15.68 -17.08 -1.42
CA ASP A 30 -15.76 -18.05 -0.33
C ASP A 30 -14.93 -19.32 -0.59
N GLU A 31 -14.92 -19.82 -1.81
CA GLU A 31 -14.11 -20.97 -2.23
C GLU A 31 -12.61 -20.60 -2.30
N LEU A 32 -12.27 -19.41 -2.80
CA LEU A 32 -10.88 -18.93 -2.86
C LEU A 32 -10.27 -18.73 -1.47
N PHE A 33 -11.07 -18.26 -0.50
CA PHE A 33 -10.63 -17.98 0.86
C PHE A 33 -10.95 -19.14 1.83
N ALA A 34 -11.35 -20.31 1.33
CA ALA A 34 -11.58 -21.49 2.15
C ALA A 34 -10.40 -21.86 3.08
N PRO A 35 -9.11 -21.70 2.69
CA PRO A 35 -7.98 -21.97 3.59
C PRO A 35 -7.91 -21.09 4.84
N TYR A 36 -8.56 -19.92 4.82
CA TYR A 36 -8.63 -18.99 5.96
C TYR A 36 -9.84 -19.26 6.88
N ARG A 37 -10.67 -20.27 6.56
CA ARG A 37 -11.84 -20.61 7.38
C ARG A 37 -11.43 -21.45 8.58
N GLY A 38 -12.01 -21.12 9.73
CA GLY A 38 -11.76 -21.81 10.99
C GLY A 38 -11.51 -20.81 12.11
N ASP A 39 -11.55 -21.32 13.33
CA ASP A 39 -11.20 -20.58 14.54
C ASP A 39 -9.72 -20.73 14.94
N ASP A 40 -8.98 -21.55 14.21
CA ASP A 40 -7.56 -21.85 14.40
C ASP A 40 -6.68 -21.32 13.24
N LYS A 41 -7.23 -20.49 12.34
CA LYS A 41 -6.53 -19.96 11.17
C LYS A 41 -6.25 -18.46 11.28
N PRO A 42 -5.08 -17.98 10.82
CA PRO A 42 -4.87 -16.57 10.56
C PRO A 42 -5.94 -16.05 9.61
N GLY A 43 -6.33 -14.80 9.78
CA GLY A 43 -7.46 -14.24 9.07
C GLY A 43 -7.10 -13.38 7.86
N ALA A 44 -8.13 -13.11 7.06
CA ALA A 44 -8.08 -12.24 5.90
C ALA A 44 -9.37 -11.44 5.77
N ALA A 45 -9.27 -10.21 5.27
CA ALA A 45 -10.40 -9.38 4.88
C ALA A 45 -10.33 -9.09 3.37
N VAL A 46 -11.47 -9.17 2.69
CA VAL A 46 -11.59 -9.02 1.24
C VAL A 46 -12.68 -8.02 0.93
N LEU A 47 -12.34 -7.03 0.10
CA LEU A 47 -13.26 -6.04 -0.44
C LEU A 47 -13.15 -6.06 -1.96
N VAL A 48 -14.28 -6.27 -2.65
CA VAL A 48 -14.39 -6.16 -4.10
C VAL A 48 -15.24 -4.94 -4.43
N ILE A 49 -14.69 -4.01 -5.21
CA ILE A 49 -15.36 -2.80 -5.66
C ILE A 49 -15.59 -2.89 -7.17
N SER A 50 -16.80 -2.55 -7.60
CA SER A 50 -17.16 -2.43 -9.02
C SER A 50 -17.92 -1.13 -9.23
N GLU A 51 -17.55 -0.36 -10.26
CA GLU A 51 -18.18 0.93 -10.57
C GLU A 51 -18.24 1.89 -9.37
N GLY A 52 -17.18 1.91 -8.55
CA GLY A 52 -17.05 2.76 -7.37
C GLY A 52 -17.91 2.32 -6.17
N LYS A 53 -18.57 1.15 -6.23
CA LYS A 53 -19.41 0.63 -5.14
C LYS A 53 -18.86 -0.70 -4.61
N PRO A 54 -18.90 -0.92 -3.28
CA PRO A 54 -18.64 -2.24 -2.71
C PRO A 54 -19.63 -3.26 -3.27
N LEU A 55 -19.11 -4.26 -3.99
CA LEU A 55 -19.88 -5.41 -4.46
C LEU A 55 -19.87 -6.52 -3.41
N LEU A 56 -18.76 -6.66 -2.68
CA LEU A 56 -18.56 -7.71 -1.69
C LEU A 56 -17.61 -7.27 -0.59
N THR A 57 -17.98 -7.53 0.67
CA THR A 57 -17.06 -7.54 1.80
C THR A 57 -17.14 -8.89 2.50
N ARG A 58 -16.00 -9.54 2.71
CA ARG A 58 -15.90 -10.83 3.42
C ARG A 58 -14.70 -10.83 4.35
N CYS A 59 -14.86 -11.52 5.47
CA CYS A 59 -13.83 -11.70 6.49
C CYS A 59 -13.75 -13.19 6.83
N TYR A 60 -12.53 -13.67 7.03
CA TYR A 60 -12.24 -15.07 7.32
C TYR A 60 -11.19 -15.15 8.44
N GLY A 61 -11.22 -16.22 9.22
CA GLY A 61 -10.21 -16.54 10.23
C GLY A 61 -10.13 -15.53 11.38
N MET A 62 -8.99 -15.55 12.05
CA MET A 62 -8.74 -14.80 13.28
C MET A 62 -7.76 -13.64 13.08
N ALA A 63 -8.09 -12.50 13.67
CA ALA A 63 -7.19 -11.37 13.85
C ALA A 63 -6.18 -11.64 14.99
N ASP A 64 -6.59 -12.41 15.99
CA ASP A 64 -5.76 -12.88 17.11
C ASP A 64 -6.23 -14.30 17.46
N ILE A 65 -5.44 -15.32 17.08
CA ILE A 65 -5.75 -16.75 17.29
C ILE A 65 -5.73 -17.06 18.79
N GLU A 66 -4.72 -16.57 19.52
CA GLU A 66 -4.53 -16.83 20.95
C GLU A 66 -5.71 -16.33 21.78
N LYS A 67 -6.30 -15.20 21.40
CA LYS A 67 -7.47 -14.63 22.05
C LYS A 67 -8.81 -15.00 21.39
N GLY A 68 -8.79 -15.76 20.30
CA GLY A 68 -9.99 -16.14 19.54
C GLY A 68 -10.75 -14.93 18.98
N ILE A 69 -10.06 -13.86 18.58
CA ILE A 69 -10.67 -12.64 18.03
C ILE A 69 -10.80 -12.80 16.51
N PRO A 70 -12.01 -12.83 15.94
CA PRO A 70 -12.22 -13.00 14.51
C PRO A 70 -11.82 -11.73 13.74
N VAL A 71 -11.45 -11.91 12.46
CA VAL A 71 -11.38 -10.78 11.53
C VAL A 71 -12.77 -10.24 11.28
N THR A 72 -12.88 -8.91 11.32
CA THR A 72 -14.11 -8.16 11.01
C THR A 72 -13.79 -7.06 9.99
N PRO A 73 -14.80 -6.40 9.40
CA PRO A 73 -14.57 -5.24 8.53
C PRO A 73 -13.84 -4.07 9.23
N ALA A 74 -13.81 -4.03 10.56
CA ALA A 74 -13.11 -3.02 11.33
C ALA A 74 -11.69 -3.45 11.76
N THR A 75 -11.25 -4.65 11.36
CA THR A 75 -9.91 -5.15 11.69
C THR A 75 -8.84 -4.40 10.90
N ASN A 76 -7.83 -3.89 11.60
CA ASN A 76 -6.72 -3.15 11.01
C ASN A 76 -5.52 -4.07 10.73
N PHE A 77 -5.03 -4.04 9.49
CA PHE A 77 -3.88 -4.83 9.03
C PHE A 77 -2.68 -3.94 8.76
N ARG A 78 -1.46 -4.47 8.98
CA ARG A 78 -0.23 -3.83 8.52
C ARG A 78 -0.14 -3.96 7.00
N LEU A 79 -0.26 -2.83 6.28
CA LEU A 79 -0.31 -2.81 4.82
C LEU A 79 1.07 -2.96 4.13
N ALA A 80 2.16 -2.93 4.90
CA ALA A 80 3.53 -3.06 4.39
C ALA A 80 3.80 -2.15 3.18
N SER A 81 4.24 -2.71 2.05
CA SER A 81 4.62 -1.92 0.87
C SER A 81 3.45 -1.24 0.14
N VAL A 82 2.20 -1.58 0.46
CA VAL A 82 1.03 -0.84 -0.05
C VAL A 82 1.04 0.61 0.46
N SER A 83 1.71 0.90 1.59
CA SER A 83 1.90 2.25 2.13
C SER A 83 2.64 3.21 1.16
N LYS A 84 3.44 2.67 0.23
CA LYS A 84 4.23 3.48 -0.71
C LYS A 84 3.38 4.43 -1.55
N GLN A 85 2.17 4.01 -1.96
CA GLN A 85 1.30 4.88 -2.74
C GLN A 85 0.83 6.12 -1.95
N PHE A 86 0.71 6.03 -0.63
CA PHE A 86 0.39 7.18 0.23
C PHE A 86 1.58 8.13 0.36
N THR A 87 2.80 7.60 0.46
CA THR A 87 4.03 8.42 0.36
C THR A 87 4.12 9.12 -1.00
N ALA A 88 3.83 8.42 -2.10
CA ALA A 88 3.84 9.00 -3.44
C ALA A 88 2.75 10.09 -3.60
N ALA A 89 1.56 9.87 -3.03
CA ALA A 89 0.49 10.87 -2.99
C ALA A 89 0.90 12.10 -2.14
N ALA A 90 1.61 11.92 -1.03
CA ALA A 90 2.13 13.03 -0.25
C ALA A 90 3.15 13.87 -1.03
N ILE A 91 4.03 13.23 -1.82
CA ILE A 91 4.94 13.92 -2.73
C ILE A 91 4.17 14.66 -3.83
N GLN A 92 3.15 14.04 -4.43
CA GLN A 92 2.27 14.68 -5.41
C GLN A 92 1.64 15.96 -4.86
N LEU A 93 1.11 15.93 -3.63
CA LEU A 93 0.51 17.10 -2.99
C LEU A 93 1.52 18.25 -2.83
N LEU A 94 2.77 17.95 -2.47
CA LEU A 94 3.83 18.97 -2.40
C LEU A 94 4.19 19.54 -3.78
N VAL A 95 4.11 18.72 -4.84
CA VAL A 95 4.31 19.17 -6.22
C VAL A 95 3.16 20.09 -6.67
N GLU A 96 1.92 19.72 -6.38
CA GLU A 96 0.74 20.54 -6.70
C GLU A 96 0.72 21.89 -5.96
N GLU A 97 1.41 21.97 -4.81
CA GLU A 97 1.58 23.19 -4.02
C GLU A 97 2.80 24.03 -4.45
N ASP A 98 3.47 23.68 -5.55
CA ASP A 98 4.71 24.31 -6.03
C ASP A 98 5.85 24.30 -4.98
N LYS A 99 5.77 23.42 -3.97
CA LYS A 99 6.82 23.26 -2.93
C LYS A 99 7.93 22.32 -3.37
N LEU A 100 7.69 21.54 -4.42
CA LEU A 100 8.62 20.54 -4.93
C LEU A 100 8.44 20.37 -6.44
N ASP A 101 9.53 20.14 -7.16
CA ASP A 101 9.50 19.64 -8.53
C ASP A 101 10.04 18.21 -8.58
N TYR A 102 9.51 17.35 -9.45
CA TYR A 102 9.98 15.97 -9.61
C TYR A 102 11.45 15.85 -10.00
N ASP A 103 11.98 16.85 -10.71
CA ASP A 103 13.36 16.91 -11.16
C ASP A 103 14.26 17.62 -10.12
N THR A 104 13.69 18.05 -8.99
CA THR A 104 14.47 18.46 -7.81
C THR A 104 15.33 17.29 -7.35
N THR A 105 16.61 17.56 -7.19
CA THR A 105 17.60 16.56 -6.78
C THR A 105 17.62 16.39 -5.26
N LEU A 106 17.98 15.19 -4.81
CA LEU A 106 18.04 14.86 -3.39
C LEU A 106 18.98 15.82 -2.63
N ARG A 107 20.09 16.23 -3.26
CA ARG A 107 21.03 17.17 -2.64
C ARG A 107 20.53 18.62 -2.60
N GLN A 108 19.66 19.04 -3.51
CA GLN A 108 19.01 20.36 -3.37
C GLN A 108 18.13 20.42 -2.12
N ILE A 109 17.48 19.30 -1.77
CA ILE A 109 16.65 19.19 -0.57
C ILE A 109 17.50 18.97 0.68
N PHE A 110 18.52 18.12 0.60
CA PHE A 110 19.45 17.81 1.71
C PHE A 110 20.91 18.10 1.29
N PRO A 111 21.41 19.34 1.50
CA PRO A 111 22.71 19.79 0.99
C PRO A 111 23.93 19.02 1.51
N ASP A 112 23.77 18.35 2.66
CA ASP A 112 24.76 17.52 3.33
C ASP A 112 24.91 16.12 2.72
N PHE A 113 24.10 15.76 1.72
CA PHE A 113 24.29 14.51 0.98
C PHE A 113 25.58 14.50 0.15
N PRO A 114 26.22 13.32 -0.02
CA PRO A 114 27.38 13.13 -0.90
C PRO A 114 27.12 13.49 -2.37
N ASP A 115 28.19 13.56 -3.15
CA ASP A 115 28.16 13.96 -4.56
C ASP A 115 27.24 13.10 -5.44
N TYR A 116 27.06 11.81 -5.12
CA TYR A 116 26.15 10.93 -5.87
C TYR A 116 24.70 11.45 -5.89
N ALA A 117 24.27 12.18 -4.85
CA ALA A 117 22.89 12.66 -4.72
C ALA A 117 22.58 13.88 -5.60
N LYS A 118 23.59 14.46 -6.26
CA LYS A 118 23.42 15.56 -7.23
C LYS A 118 22.64 15.13 -8.49
N SER A 119 22.63 13.84 -8.82
CA SER A 119 21.94 13.30 -10.01
C SER A 119 20.69 12.49 -9.69
N ILE A 120 20.39 12.25 -8.41
CA ILE A 120 19.18 11.55 -7.98
C ILE A 120 18.04 12.57 -7.88
N THR A 121 17.06 12.46 -8.76
CA THR A 121 15.82 13.27 -8.71
C THR A 121 14.75 12.60 -7.85
N ILE A 122 13.77 13.36 -7.36
CA ILE A 122 12.57 12.81 -6.71
C ILE A 122 11.85 11.82 -7.63
N ARG A 123 11.79 12.10 -8.93
CA ARG A 123 11.26 11.19 -9.95
C ARG A 123 11.95 9.83 -9.91
N ASN A 124 13.28 9.80 -9.85
CA ASN A 124 14.01 8.54 -9.79
C ASN A 124 13.69 7.75 -8.52
N ILE A 125 13.50 8.44 -7.39
CA ILE A 125 13.18 7.77 -6.13
C ILE A 125 11.77 7.15 -6.18
N LEU A 126 10.77 7.89 -6.65
CA LEU A 126 9.40 7.41 -6.83
C LEU A 126 9.32 6.19 -7.76
N GLN A 127 10.13 6.18 -8.82
CA GLN A 127 10.13 5.16 -9.87
C GLN A 127 11.06 3.98 -9.59
N HIS A 128 11.69 3.92 -8.40
CA HIS A 128 12.65 2.87 -8.06
C HIS A 128 13.86 2.79 -9.02
N THR A 129 14.30 3.94 -9.55
CA THR A 129 15.46 4.06 -10.43
C THR A 129 16.55 4.93 -9.83
N SER A 130 16.53 5.20 -8.53
CA SER A 130 17.52 6.08 -7.86
C SER A 130 18.89 5.43 -7.71
N GLY A 131 18.96 4.10 -7.68
CA GLY A 131 20.18 3.36 -7.37
C GLY A 131 20.60 3.41 -5.90
N LEU A 132 19.78 4.02 -5.00
CA LEU A 132 20.08 4.07 -3.57
C LEU A 132 20.30 2.66 -3.01
N ILE A 133 21.31 2.54 -2.15
CA ILE A 133 21.67 1.28 -1.48
C ILE A 133 20.51 0.85 -0.58
N ALA A 134 20.20 -0.45 -0.53
CA ALA A 134 19.20 -0.99 0.37
C ALA A 134 19.69 -0.80 1.81
N TYR A 135 18.97 -0.02 2.62
CA TYR A 135 19.39 0.25 3.99
C TYR A 135 19.40 -1.02 4.83
N GLU A 136 18.59 -2.01 4.46
CA GLU A 136 18.57 -3.33 5.07
C GLU A 136 19.93 -4.02 5.02
N ASP A 137 20.72 -3.80 3.96
CA ASP A 137 22.09 -4.32 3.83
C ASP A 137 23.09 -3.61 4.76
N LEU A 138 22.70 -2.46 5.33
CA LEU A 138 23.52 -1.63 6.23
C LEU A 138 23.18 -1.87 7.71
N ILE A 139 22.09 -2.59 8.00
CA ILE A 139 21.69 -2.90 9.37
C ILE A 139 22.55 -4.07 9.87
N PRO A 140 23.30 -3.92 10.98
CA PRO A 140 24.03 -5.04 11.57
C PRO A 140 23.07 -6.14 12.05
N ASP A 141 23.46 -7.40 11.90
CA ASP A 141 22.68 -8.55 12.40
C ASP A 141 22.41 -8.49 13.92
N SER A 142 23.24 -7.74 14.67
CA SER A 142 23.08 -7.52 16.10
C SER A 142 22.08 -6.42 16.48
N ALA A 143 21.51 -5.71 15.50
CA ALA A 143 20.56 -4.64 15.75
C ALA A 143 19.24 -5.21 16.28
N THR A 144 18.84 -4.75 17.46
CA THR A 144 17.58 -5.15 18.12
C THR A 144 16.52 -4.05 18.09
N VAL A 145 16.89 -2.85 17.64
CA VAL A 145 16.02 -1.68 17.55
C VAL A 145 15.59 -1.48 16.10
N PRO A 146 14.27 -1.35 15.82
CA PRO A 146 13.80 -1.01 14.49
C PRO A 146 14.37 0.33 14.00
N VAL A 147 14.84 0.34 12.76
CA VAL A 147 15.35 1.53 12.08
C VAL A 147 14.21 2.46 11.70
N LYS A 148 14.37 3.77 11.96
CA LYS A 148 13.42 4.82 11.55
C LYS A 148 13.83 5.42 10.21
N ASP A 149 12.90 6.07 9.52
CA ASP A 149 13.17 6.74 8.23
C ASP A 149 14.30 7.77 8.33
N ARG A 150 14.40 8.47 9.47
CA ARG A 150 15.51 9.38 9.76
C ARG A 150 16.85 8.66 9.84
N ASP A 151 16.90 7.49 10.46
CA ASP A 151 18.12 6.70 10.55
C ASP A 151 18.55 6.25 9.15
N VAL A 152 17.60 5.86 8.29
CA VAL A 152 17.85 5.53 6.88
C VAL A 152 18.42 6.72 6.12
N LEU A 153 17.87 7.92 6.30
CA LEU A 153 18.39 9.15 5.69
C LEU A 153 19.84 9.39 6.10
N GLU A 154 20.15 9.27 7.40
CA GLU A 154 21.52 9.43 7.91
C GLU A 154 22.47 8.33 7.40
N MET A 155 22.02 7.08 7.29
CA MET A 155 22.79 6.00 6.66
C MET A 155 23.13 6.34 5.21
N MET A 156 22.22 6.94 4.45
CA MET A 156 22.50 7.32 3.07
C MET A 156 23.53 8.45 2.96
N LYS A 157 23.60 9.35 3.94
CA LYS A 157 24.62 10.41 3.97
C LYS A 157 26.04 9.87 4.20
N THR A 158 26.19 8.66 4.73
CA THR A 158 27.51 8.03 4.96
C THR A 158 27.98 7.15 3.80
N GLN A 159 27.15 6.93 2.78
CA GLN A 159 27.53 6.14 1.61
C GLN A 159 28.35 6.96 0.60
N ASP A 160 29.18 6.31 -0.20
CA ASP A 160 29.99 6.94 -1.25
C ASP A 160 29.47 6.69 -2.67
N SER A 161 28.50 5.78 -2.82
CA SER A 161 28.07 5.25 -4.12
C SER A 161 26.60 4.82 -4.13
N THR A 162 26.12 4.56 -5.33
CA THR A 162 24.82 3.94 -5.63
C THR A 162 25.06 2.59 -6.30
N TYR A 163 24.06 1.70 -6.32
CA TYR A 163 24.14 0.45 -7.08
C TYR A 163 24.34 0.68 -8.59
N PHE A 164 23.80 1.78 -9.11
CA PHE A 164 23.88 2.16 -10.52
C PHE A 164 23.62 3.65 -10.69
N THR A 165 23.96 4.19 -11.86
CA THR A 165 23.66 5.58 -12.22
C THR A 165 22.15 5.86 -12.15
N PRO A 166 21.69 6.93 -11.49
CA PRO A 166 20.26 7.23 -11.39
C PRO A 166 19.58 7.28 -12.77
N GLY A 167 18.46 6.56 -12.90
CA GLY A 167 17.67 6.44 -14.14
C GLY A 167 18.14 5.36 -15.12
N SER A 168 19.30 4.73 -14.92
CA SER A 168 19.83 3.73 -15.87
C SER A 168 19.26 2.32 -15.69
N ALA A 169 18.71 2.01 -14.52
CA ALA A 169 18.13 0.71 -14.19
C ALA A 169 16.99 0.84 -13.16
N TYR A 170 16.23 -0.24 -13.01
CA TYR A 170 15.20 -0.39 -11.99
C TYR A 170 15.68 -1.32 -10.88
N ARG A 171 15.50 -0.91 -9.62
CA ARG A 171 15.61 -1.76 -8.45
C ARG A 171 14.63 -1.28 -7.38
N TYR A 172 13.71 -2.15 -7.00
CA TYR A 172 12.79 -1.90 -5.90
C TYR A 172 13.55 -1.44 -4.65
N SER A 173 13.09 -0.34 -4.05
CA SER A 173 13.86 0.35 -3.00
C SER A 173 12.93 0.81 -1.88
N ASN A 174 13.12 0.22 -0.69
CA ASN A 174 12.51 0.73 0.54
C ASN A 174 13.24 1.99 1.02
N THR A 175 14.57 2.04 0.89
CA THR A 175 15.39 3.22 1.16
C THR A 175 14.83 4.47 0.48
N GLY A 176 14.47 4.35 -0.81
CA GLY A 176 13.89 5.46 -1.54
C GLY A 176 12.63 6.01 -0.87
N TYR A 177 11.73 5.14 -0.42
CA TYR A 177 10.48 5.57 0.21
C TYR A 177 10.66 6.09 1.64
N ALA A 178 11.63 5.58 2.40
CA ALA A 178 12.04 6.17 3.67
C ALA A 178 12.60 7.60 3.47
N VAL A 179 13.43 7.79 2.43
CA VAL A 179 13.94 9.12 2.06
C VAL A 179 12.80 10.05 1.62
N LEU A 180 11.80 9.56 0.86
CA LEU A 180 10.64 10.38 0.48
C LEU A 180 9.79 10.82 1.68
N ALA A 181 9.62 9.96 2.70
CA ALA A 181 8.97 10.38 3.95
C ALA A 181 9.72 11.56 4.58
N MET A 182 11.06 11.52 4.61
CA MET A 182 11.85 12.64 5.11
C MET A 182 11.79 13.90 4.24
N VAL A 183 11.63 13.76 2.92
CA VAL A 183 11.36 14.90 2.02
C VAL A 183 10.05 15.56 2.40
N VAL A 184 9.00 14.77 2.66
CA VAL A 184 7.69 15.29 3.09
C VAL A 184 7.81 16.05 4.41
N GLU A 185 8.47 15.48 5.42
CA GLU A 185 8.67 16.16 6.71
C GLU A 185 9.41 17.50 6.54
N LYS A 186 10.50 17.49 5.76
CA LYS A 186 11.33 18.67 5.57
C LYS A 186 10.59 19.82 4.88
N LEU A 187 9.81 19.53 3.85
CA LEU A 187 9.14 20.55 3.04
C LEU A 187 7.79 20.99 3.61
N SER A 188 7.14 20.14 4.40
CA SER A 188 5.87 20.48 5.08
C SER A 188 6.08 21.11 6.46
N GLY A 189 7.15 20.75 7.16
CA GLY A 189 7.36 21.09 8.57
C GLY A 189 6.51 20.26 9.55
N GLN A 190 5.80 19.24 9.07
CA GLN A 190 4.99 18.30 9.88
C GLN A 190 5.72 16.95 10.01
N SER A 191 5.35 16.13 10.99
CA SER A 191 5.75 14.73 10.94
C SER A 191 5.09 14.03 9.74
N PHE A 192 5.68 12.95 9.25
CA PHE A 192 5.11 12.22 8.12
C PHE A 192 3.72 11.67 8.45
N ALA A 193 3.51 11.23 9.70
CA ALA A 193 2.23 10.72 10.17
C ALA A 193 1.16 11.81 10.25
N GLU A 194 1.50 12.99 10.76
CA GLU A 194 0.61 14.16 10.80
C GLU A 194 0.24 14.61 9.39
N PHE A 195 1.22 14.69 8.49
CA PHE A 195 0.98 15.07 7.10
C PHE A 195 0.00 14.10 6.43
N LEU A 196 0.22 12.79 6.55
CA LEU A 196 -0.70 11.80 5.97
C LEU A 196 -2.10 11.87 6.59
N HIS A 197 -2.19 12.06 7.90
CA HIS A 197 -3.46 12.23 8.59
C HIS A 197 -4.23 13.44 8.04
N ASP A 198 -3.64 14.63 8.12
CA ASP A 198 -4.31 15.89 7.80
C ASP A 198 -4.62 16.03 6.30
N ARG A 199 -3.71 15.51 5.46
CA ARG A 199 -3.74 15.77 4.01
C ARG A 199 -4.36 14.66 3.20
N ILE A 200 -4.45 13.44 3.74
CA ILE A 200 -4.97 12.27 3.01
C ILE A 200 -6.06 11.56 3.81
N PHE A 201 -5.79 11.11 5.04
CA PHE A 201 -6.70 10.24 5.76
C PHE A 201 -7.98 10.97 6.19
N GLN A 202 -7.85 12.13 6.85
CA GLN A 202 -8.99 12.91 7.32
C GLN A 202 -9.89 13.40 6.16
N PRO A 203 -9.36 14.00 5.06
CA PRO A 203 -10.20 14.44 3.95
C PRO A 203 -10.97 13.31 3.24
N LEU A 204 -10.44 12.08 3.31
CA LEU A 204 -11.05 10.89 2.70
C LEU A 204 -11.91 10.09 3.69
N GLY A 205 -12.03 10.52 4.95
CA GLY A 205 -12.78 9.81 5.99
C GLY A 205 -12.16 8.46 6.38
N MET A 206 -10.83 8.34 6.31
CA MET A 206 -10.09 7.13 6.65
C MET A 206 -9.77 7.06 8.16
N ASP A 207 -10.79 7.20 9.00
CA ASP A 207 -10.65 7.45 10.45
C ASP A 207 -9.96 6.32 11.25
N SER A 208 -9.82 5.12 10.67
CA SER A 208 -9.13 3.98 11.28
C SER A 208 -7.74 3.73 10.69
N THR A 209 -7.21 4.62 9.86
CA THR A 209 -5.88 4.48 9.24
C THR A 209 -4.85 5.32 9.99
N VAL A 210 -3.68 4.74 10.26
CA VAL A 210 -2.56 5.44 10.88
C VAL A 210 -1.25 5.10 10.19
N ALA A 211 -0.40 6.11 9.99
CA ALA A 211 1.01 5.90 9.73
C ALA A 211 1.69 5.61 11.07
N PHE A 212 1.90 4.32 11.35
CA PHE A 212 2.25 3.85 12.69
C PHE A 212 3.60 4.35 13.18
N GLU A 213 3.61 4.99 14.34
CA GLU A 213 4.80 5.39 15.08
C GLU A 213 4.88 4.63 16.41
N LYS A 214 5.94 3.83 16.59
CA LYS A 214 6.12 3.01 17.80
C LYS A 214 6.19 3.90 19.05
N GLY A 215 5.29 3.64 20.00
CA GLY A 215 5.21 4.37 21.27
C GLY A 215 4.37 5.66 21.21
N ILE A 216 3.82 5.99 20.03
CA ILE A 216 2.94 7.15 19.83
C ILE A 216 1.57 6.67 19.34
N SER A 217 1.53 5.85 18.29
CA SER A 217 0.28 5.39 17.67
C SER A 217 -0.31 4.19 18.39
N GLU A 218 -1.64 4.19 18.53
CA GLU A 218 -2.43 3.01 18.86
C GLU A 218 -3.11 2.48 17.59
N VAL A 219 -3.20 1.15 17.47
CA VAL A 219 -3.93 0.50 16.36
C VAL A 219 -5.05 -0.32 16.96
N PRO A 220 -6.28 0.22 17.05
CA PRO A 220 -7.42 -0.53 17.57
C PRO A 220 -7.77 -1.68 16.62
N GLN A 221 -8.32 -2.76 17.17
CA GLN A 221 -8.82 -3.91 16.39
C GLN A 221 -7.76 -4.48 15.42
N ARG A 222 -6.50 -4.44 15.85
CA ARG A 222 -5.37 -4.86 15.06
C ARG A 222 -5.36 -6.37 14.84
N ALA A 223 -5.06 -6.79 13.62
CA ALA A 223 -4.65 -8.16 13.31
C ALA A 223 -3.16 -8.38 13.63
N TYR A 224 -2.86 -9.55 14.18
CA TYR A 224 -1.49 -10.01 14.45
C TYR A 224 -0.98 -10.93 13.34
N GLY A 225 0.33 -10.92 13.15
CA GLY A 225 1.02 -11.75 12.16
C GLY A 225 1.23 -13.19 12.64
N TYR A 226 1.07 -14.14 11.71
CA TYR A 226 1.36 -15.55 11.93
C TYR A 226 2.16 -16.12 10.74
N ALA A 227 3.19 -16.90 11.03
CA ALA A 227 3.87 -17.74 10.06
C ALA A 227 3.15 -19.09 9.96
N VAL A 228 2.70 -19.45 8.76
CA VAL A 228 2.04 -20.74 8.50
C VAL A 228 3.05 -21.69 7.89
N HIS A 229 3.31 -22.79 8.59
CA HIS A 229 4.10 -23.92 8.14
C HIS A 229 3.19 -25.10 7.81
N THR A 230 3.74 -26.16 7.20
CA THR A 230 2.95 -27.35 6.82
C THR A 230 2.17 -27.95 8.00
N ASP A 231 2.78 -27.98 9.18
CA ASP A 231 2.24 -28.67 10.36
C ASP A 231 1.99 -27.73 11.56
N SER A 232 2.28 -26.43 11.43
CA SER A 232 2.17 -25.48 12.54
C SER A 232 1.83 -24.06 12.10
N ILE A 233 1.29 -23.30 13.04
CA ILE A 233 1.06 -21.86 12.92
C ILE A 233 1.79 -21.22 14.09
N GLU A 234 2.72 -20.32 13.79
CA GLU A 234 3.57 -19.65 14.78
C GLU A 234 3.26 -18.15 14.79
N PHE A 235 3.09 -17.58 15.98
CA PHE A 235 2.96 -16.13 16.15
C PHE A 235 4.24 -15.42 15.70
N SER A 236 4.14 -14.45 14.80
CA SER A 236 5.30 -13.84 14.12
C SER A 236 5.36 -12.31 14.19
N ASP A 237 4.57 -11.71 15.08
CA ASP A 237 4.48 -10.24 15.22
C ASP A 237 5.51 -9.62 16.18
#